data_AF-A0A0C2Y2H9-F1
#
_entry.id   AF-A0A0C2Y2H9-F1
#
_cell.length_a   1.000
_cell.length_b   1.000
_cell.length_c   1.000
_cell.angle_alpha   90.00
_cell.angle_beta   90.00
_cell.angle_gamma   90.00
#
_symmetry.space_group_name_H-M   'P 1'
#
loop_
_entity.id
_entity.type
_entity.pdbx_description
1 polymer ?
#
loop_
_entity_poly.entity_id
_entity_poly.type
_entity_poly.pdbx_seq_one_letter_code
_entity_poly.pdbx_strand_id
1 'polypeptide(L)'
;MKGVRQWGRLTLPNGQTARSLYSETKRKRKAENTRVTRNVKIELEQQKIQFGEVQFFFYAANEDPDDEKNPDAYALVSFYGPRDEDLYEDSFGCLWACTYSGNNNLAVIKISSIKSVVSMQPLPKVDGDPDGLFFVVEKSGLDDVELMGDADLAQMQN
;
A
#
# COMPACT_ATOMS: atom_id res chain seq x y z
N MET A 1 20.00 -16.97 17.73
CA MET A 1 19.15 -16.49 16.62
C MET A 1 19.57 -15.08 16.25
N LYS A 2 19.93 -14.82 14.99
CA LYS A 2 20.09 -13.43 14.49
C LYS A 2 18.69 -12.86 14.27
N GLY A 3 18.38 -11.71 14.88
CA GLY A 3 17.08 -11.06 14.71
C GLY A 3 16.98 -10.32 13.37
N VAL A 4 15.77 -10.18 12.83
CA VAL A 4 15.50 -9.36 11.64
C VAL A 4 15.38 -7.90 12.05
N ARG A 5 16.12 -7.01 11.39
CA ARG A 5 15.98 -5.56 11.61
C ARG A 5 14.71 -5.06 10.92
N GLN A 6 13.84 -4.42 11.70
CA GLN A 6 12.56 -3.88 11.23
C GLN A 6 12.68 -2.38 10.91
N TRP A 7 12.20 -2.00 9.73
CA TRP A 7 12.15 -0.63 9.25
C TRP A 7 10.71 -0.11 9.21
N GLY A 8 10.59 1.21 9.40
CA GLY A 8 9.32 1.86 9.66
C GLY A 8 8.65 2.55 8.47
N ARG A 9 9.41 2.83 7.41
CA ARG A 9 8.98 3.71 6.33
C ARG A 9 9.58 3.27 5.01
N LEU A 10 8.84 3.49 3.94
CA LEU A 10 9.26 3.34 2.56
C LEU A 10 8.78 4.57 1.78
N THR A 11 9.66 5.16 0.98
CA THR A 11 9.28 6.19 0.00
C THR A 11 9.05 5.50 -1.34
N LEU A 12 7.87 5.69 -1.90
CA LEU A 12 7.46 5.12 -3.18
C LEU A 12 7.90 6.04 -4.33
N PRO A 13 8.04 5.52 -5.57
CA PRO A 13 8.41 6.32 -6.74
C PRO A 13 7.48 7.51 -7.00
N ASN A 14 6.19 7.38 -6.69
CA ASN A 14 5.19 8.45 -6.79
C ASN A 14 5.27 9.51 -5.67
N GLY A 15 6.37 9.53 -4.91
CA GLY A 15 6.60 10.49 -3.81
C GLY A 15 5.82 10.21 -2.53
N GLN A 16 4.95 9.20 -2.50
CA GLN A 16 4.23 8.82 -1.28
C GLN A 16 5.16 8.16 -0.26
N THR A 17 4.87 8.33 1.02
CA THR A 17 5.57 7.63 2.10
C THR A 17 4.63 6.61 2.73
N ALA A 18 4.88 5.33 2.47
CA ALA A 18 4.26 4.23 3.18
C ALA A 18 4.93 4.07 4.55
N ARG A 19 4.12 3.96 5.61
CA ARG A 19 4.58 3.64 6.96
C ARG A 19 4.25 2.20 7.29
N SER A 20 4.84 1.68 8.35
CA SER A 20 4.45 0.38 8.88
C SER A 20 3.72 0.50 10.21
N LEU A 21 2.91 -0.51 10.54
CA LEU A 21 2.27 -0.67 11.85
C LEU A 21 3.31 -0.54 12.96
N TYR A 22 4.47 -1.19 12.81
CA TYR A 22 5.61 -1.09 13.73
C TYR A 22 6.01 0.38 14.04
N SER A 23 6.06 1.23 13.02
CA SER A 23 6.46 2.64 13.20
C SER A 23 5.34 3.53 13.74
N GLU A 24 4.09 3.24 13.38
CA GLU A 24 2.93 4.03 13.79
C GLU A 24 2.54 3.73 15.24
N THR A 25 2.62 2.47 15.67
CA THR A 25 2.32 2.04 17.05
C THR A 25 3.40 2.42 18.06
N LYS A 26 4.66 2.56 17.64
CA LYS A 26 5.76 3.05 18.50
C LYS A 26 5.64 4.53 18.87
N ARG A 27 4.80 5.30 18.17
CA ARG A 27 4.60 6.71 18.49
C ARG A 27 3.71 6.83 19.72
N LYS A 28 4.31 7.21 20.86
CA LYS A 28 3.61 7.48 22.15
C LYS A 28 2.48 8.51 22.05
N ARG A 29 2.45 9.32 20.99
CA ARG A 29 1.34 10.22 20.68
C ARG A 29 0.40 9.52 19.73
N LYS A 30 -0.52 8.73 20.29
CA LYS A 30 -1.80 8.41 19.64
C LYS A 30 -2.62 9.71 19.61
N ALA A 31 -2.12 10.71 18.88
CA ALA A 31 -2.91 11.89 18.60
C ALA A 31 -4.13 11.39 17.82
N GLU A 32 -5.31 11.89 18.16
CA GLU A 32 -6.59 11.52 17.54
C GLU A 32 -6.56 11.65 16.00
N ASN A 33 -5.58 12.39 15.46
CA ASN A 33 -5.36 12.63 14.04
C ASN A 33 -4.05 12.04 13.49
N THR A 34 -3.63 10.87 13.95
CA THR A 34 -2.45 10.19 13.39
C THR A 34 -2.77 9.75 11.97
N ARG A 35 -2.22 10.44 10.96
CA ARG A 35 -2.34 10.04 9.54
C ARG A 35 -1.85 8.60 9.37
N VAL A 36 -2.79 7.69 9.10
CA VAL A 36 -2.53 6.28 8.82
C VAL A 36 -2.05 6.16 7.38
N THR A 37 -0.83 5.69 7.19
CA THR A 37 -0.22 5.52 5.85
C THR A 37 0.40 4.13 5.68
N ARG A 38 -0.11 3.18 6.46
CA ARG A 38 0.36 1.79 6.47
C ARG A 38 -0.43 0.84 5.59
N ASN A 39 -1.52 1.30 4.99
CA ASN A 39 -2.27 0.51 4.02
C ASN A 39 -1.79 0.85 2.60
N VAL A 40 -1.62 -0.18 1.78
CA VAL A 40 -1.03 -0.04 0.45
C VAL A 40 -1.79 -0.84 -0.61
N LYS A 41 -1.77 -0.32 -1.84
CA LYS A 41 -2.13 -1.04 -3.07
C LYS A 41 -0.92 -1.82 -3.56
N ILE A 42 -1.12 -3.10 -3.82
CA ILE A 42 -0.09 -4.04 -4.21
C ILE A 42 -0.50 -4.65 -5.55
N GLU A 43 0.42 -4.63 -6.51
CA GLU A 43 0.30 -5.37 -7.75
C GLU A 43 1.13 -6.64 -7.63
N LEU A 44 0.44 -7.78 -7.63
CA LEU A 44 1.05 -9.10 -7.66
C LEU A 44 1.25 -9.55 -9.11
N GLU A 45 1.77 -10.77 -9.29
CA GLU A 45 1.87 -11.40 -10.60
C GLU A 45 0.53 -11.37 -11.35
N GLN A 46 0.59 -11.33 -12.69
CA GLN A 46 -0.59 -11.31 -13.57
C GLN A 46 -1.49 -10.08 -13.37
N GLN A 47 -0.93 -8.93 -12.97
CA GLN A 47 -1.65 -7.66 -12.77
C GLN A 47 -2.77 -7.75 -11.73
N LYS A 48 -2.69 -8.72 -10.80
CA LYS A 48 -3.69 -8.86 -9.74
C LYS A 48 -3.47 -7.79 -8.67
N ILE A 49 -4.46 -6.92 -8.51
CA ILE A 49 -4.46 -5.90 -7.46
C ILE A 49 -4.95 -6.50 -6.14
N GLN A 50 -4.22 -6.22 -5.06
CA GLN A 50 -4.60 -6.50 -3.69
C GLN A 50 -4.28 -5.32 -2.78
N PHE A 51 -4.87 -5.34 -1.59
CA PHE A 51 -4.64 -4.33 -0.56
C PHE A 51 -4.15 -4.98 0.73
N GLY A 52 -3.28 -4.28 1.45
CA GLY A 52 -2.71 -4.83 2.69
C GLY A 52 -2.19 -3.77 3.65
N GLU A 53 -2.16 -4.12 4.93
CA GLU A 53 -1.54 -3.36 6.01
C GLU A 53 -0.08 -3.79 6.18
N VAL A 54 0.86 -2.88 5.94
CA VAL A 54 2.29 -3.11 6.15
C VAL A 54 2.58 -3.23 7.64
N GLN A 55 3.11 -4.38 8.05
CA GLN A 55 3.51 -4.67 9.43
C GLN A 55 4.88 -4.06 9.74
N PHE A 56 5.87 -4.34 8.88
CA PHE A 56 7.21 -3.73 8.87
C PHE A 56 7.93 -4.02 7.55
N PHE A 57 8.96 -3.20 7.26
CA PHE A 57 9.88 -3.45 6.15
C PHE A 57 11.17 -4.09 6.66
N PHE A 58 11.86 -4.85 5.82
CA PHE A 58 13.14 -5.47 6.18
C PHE A 58 13.98 -5.75 4.93
N TYR A 59 15.26 -6.01 5.15
CA TYR A 59 16.18 -6.50 4.14
C TYR A 59 16.41 -8.00 4.35
N ALA A 60 16.47 -8.77 3.27
CA ALA A 60 16.85 -10.18 3.30
C ALA A 60 17.94 -10.46 2.26
N ALA A 61 18.60 -11.63 2.38
CA ALA A 61 19.57 -12.05 1.37
C ALA A 61 18.88 -12.17 0.00
N ASN A 62 19.62 -11.85 -1.05
CA ASN A 62 19.11 -11.93 -2.41
C ASN A 62 18.72 -13.34 -2.78
N GLU A 63 17.74 -13.45 -3.67
CA GLU A 63 17.41 -14.71 -4.34
C GLU A 63 18.58 -15.19 -5.22
N ASP A 64 19.39 -14.26 -5.73
CA ASP A 64 20.62 -14.54 -6.47
C ASP A 64 21.81 -14.71 -5.50
N PRO A 65 22.37 -15.94 -5.37
CA PRO A 65 23.49 -16.21 -4.49
C PRO A 65 24.80 -15.53 -4.92
N ASP A 66 24.93 -15.07 -6.18
CA ASP A 66 26.14 -14.42 -6.69
C ASP A 66 26.18 -12.90 -6.41
N ASP A 67 25.06 -12.29 -6.02
CA ASP A 67 24.97 -10.88 -5.62
C ASP A 67 24.79 -10.73 -4.09
N GLU A 68 25.76 -11.24 -3.33
CA GLU A 68 25.74 -11.15 -1.85
C GLU A 68 25.86 -9.69 -1.34
N LYS A 69 26.13 -8.72 -2.22
CA LYS A 69 26.50 -7.35 -1.83
C LYS A 69 25.34 -6.38 -1.66
N ASN A 70 24.15 -6.69 -2.19
CA ASN A 70 23.01 -5.77 -2.15
C ASN A 70 21.72 -6.47 -1.70
N PRO A 71 21.42 -6.57 -0.39
CA PRO A 71 20.23 -7.28 0.06
C PRO A 71 18.94 -6.66 -0.47
N ASP A 72 18.02 -7.51 -0.92
CA ASP A 72 16.69 -7.14 -1.39
C ASP A 72 15.82 -6.62 -0.25
N ALA A 73 14.97 -5.65 -0.59
CA ALA A 73 14.03 -5.04 0.33
C ALA A 73 12.64 -5.68 0.21
N TYR A 74 12.09 -6.04 1.37
CA TYR A 74 10.81 -6.71 1.50
C TYR A 74 9.89 -5.99 2.51
N ALA A 75 8.60 -6.28 2.40
CA ALA A 75 7.59 -5.90 3.38
C ALA A 75 6.87 -7.15 3.89
N LEU A 76 6.68 -7.24 5.21
CA LEU A 76 5.66 -8.13 5.77
C LEU A 76 4.33 -7.38 5.73
N VAL A 77 3.34 -7.96 5.08
CA VAL A 77 2.03 -7.36 4.86
C VAL A 77 0.95 -8.30 5.39
N SER A 78 -0.04 -7.74 6.08
CA SER A 78 -1.31 -8.39 6.34
C SER A 78 -2.28 -8.03 5.21
N PHE A 79 -2.62 -9.00 4.37
CA PHE A 79 -3.54 -8.78 3.26
C PHE A 79 -4.99 -8.69 3.76
N TYR A 80 -5.73 -7.73 3.19
CA TYR A 80 -7.18 -7.76 3.26
C TYR A 80 -7.72 -8.97 2.49
N GLY A 81 -8.92 -9.40 2.87
CA GLY A 81 -9.61 -10.52 2.24
C GLY A 81 -9.94 -10.26 0.76
N PRO A 82 -10.55 -11.26 0.09
CA PRO A 82 -11.09 -11.06 -1.25
C PRO A 82 -12.10 -9.91 -1.27
N ARG A 83 -12.26 -9.29 -2.45
CA ARG A 83 -13.29 -8.30 -2.70
C ARG A 83 -14.67 -8.96 -2.55
N ASP A 84 -15.59 -8.23 -1.94
CA ASP A 84 -17.01 -8.57 -1.98
C ASP A 84 -17.56 -8.25 -3.39
N GLU A 85 -17.84 -9.29 -4.16
CA GLU A 85 -18.25 -9.15 -5.56
C GLU A 85 -19.67 -8.58 -5.69
N ASP A 86 -20.58 -8.91 -4.77
CA ASP A 86 -21.96 -8.41 -4.79
C ASP A 86 -21.95 -6.87 -4.60
N LEU A 87 -21.23 -6.38 -3.58
CA LEU A 87 -21.08 -4.94 -3.35
C LEU A 87 -20.34 -4.22 -4.49
N TYR A 88 -19.39 -4.90 -5.14
CA TYR A 88 -18.68 -4.33 -6.27
C TYR A 88 -19.59 -4.20 -7.50
N GLU A 89 -20.39 -5.23 -7.80
CA GLU A 89 -21.35 -5.23 -8.91
C GLU A 89 -22.48 -4.22 -8.68
N ASP A 90 -23.10 -4.22 -7.49
CA ASP A 90 -24.20 -3.32 -7.11
C ASP A 90 -23.78 -1.83 -7.13
N SER A 91 -22.50 -1.57 -6.88
CA SER A 91 -21.92 -0.22 -6.95
C SER A 91 -21.37 0.15 -8.33
N PHE A 92 -21.63 -0.66 -9.36
CA PHE A 92 -21.10 -0.47 -10.72
C PHE A 92 -19.58 -0.34 -10.76
N GLY A 93 -18.89 -1.10 -9.91
CA GLY A 93 -17.44 -1.13 -9.81
C GLY A 93 -16.83 0.01 -8.99
N CYS A 94 -17.63 0.80 -8.26
CA CYS A 94 -17.12 1.90 -7.44
C CYS A 94 -16.60 1.45 -6.08
N LEU A 95 -17.22 0.43 -5.47
CA LEU A 95 -16.95 0.03 -4.09
C LEU A 95 -16.12 -1.24 -4.01
N TRP A 96 -14.84 -1.10 -3.66
CA TRP A 96 -14.00 -2.24 -3.29
C TRP A 96 -14.09 -2.49 -1.78
N ALA A 97 -15.00 -3.36 -1.35
CA ALA A 97 -15.15 -3.77 0.04
C ALA A 97 -14.46 -5.12 0.31
N CYS A 98 -13.86 -5.29 1.49
CA CYS A 98 -13.19 -6.51 1.90
C CYS A 98 -13.03 -6.59 3.43
N THR A 99 -12.88 -7.80 3.97
CA THR A 99 -12.64 -8.02 5.39
C THR A 99 -11.16 -7.85 5.78
N TYR A 100 -10.89 -7.53 7.04
CA TYR A 100 -9.53 -7.49 7.57
C TYR A 100 -9.29 -8.63 8.57
N SER A 101 -8.37 -9.54 8.24
CA SER A 101 -8.09 -10.73 9.08
C SER A 101 -6.87 -10.59 9.99
N GLY A 102 -6.27 -9.39 10.07
CA GLY A 102 -5.08 -9.15 10.88
C GLY A 102 -3.96 -10.14 10.58
N ASN A 103 -3.47 -10.85 11.58
CA ASN A 103 -2.30 -11.72 11.43
C ASN A 103 -2.59 -13.04 10.69
N ASN A 104 -3.84 -13.33 10.31
CA ASN A 104 -4.21 -14.59 9.67
C ASN A 104 -3.86 -14.64 8.18
N ASN A 105 -3.52 -13.50 7.57
CA ASN A 105 -3.21 -13.39 6.14
C ASN A 105 -1.89 -12.64 5.92
N LEU A 106 -0.84 -13.07 6.63
CA LEU A 106 0.48 -12.46 6.54
C LEU A 106 1.28 -13.06 5.38
N ALA A 107 1.89 -12.19 4.57
CA ALA A 107 2.80 -12.60 3.52
C ALA A 107 3.94 -11.60 3.34
N VAL A 108 5.06 -12.12 2.82
CA VAL A 108 6.22 -11.33 2.46
C VAL A 108 6.12 -10.98 0.99
N ILE A 109 6.28 -9.70 0.66
CA ILE A 109 6.32 -9.21 -0.72
C ILE A 109 7.58 -8.39 -0.97
N LYS A 110 8.05 -8.34 -2.22
CA LYS A 110 9.05 -7.36 -2.65
C LYS A 110 8.43 -5.97 -2.57
N ILE A 111 9.20 -4.97 -2.11
CA ILE A 111 8.68 -3.59 -2.00
C ILE A 111 8.31 -2.99 -3.36
N SER A 112 8.87 -3.50 -4.45
CA SER A 112 8.58 -3.08 -5.83
C SER A 112 7.13 -3.38 -6.27
N SER A 113 6.47 -4.32 -5.60
CA SER A 113 5.05 -4.63 -5.82
C SER A 113 4.12 -3.56 -5.21
N ILE A 114 4.61 -2.69 -4.31
CA ILE A 114 3.81 -1.64 -3.68
C ILE A 114 3.68 -0.45 -4.64
N LYS A 115 2.45 -0.12 -5.04
CA LYS A 115 2.19 0.95 -6.03
C LYS A 115 1.84 2.27 -5.38
N SER A 116 0.99 2.24 -4.37
CA SER A 116 0.56 3.45 -3.68
C SER A 116 0.11 3.16 -2.24
N VAL A 117 0.09 4.22 -1.44
CA VAL A 117 -0.57 4.26 -0.13
C VAL A 117 -2.05 4.51 -0.36
N VAL A 118 -2.88 3.72 0.29
CA VAL A 118 -4.34 3.86 0.28
C VAL A 118 -4.85 4.09 1.70
N SER A 119 -6.08 4.58 1.79
CA SER A 119 -6.82 4.53 3.04
C SER A 119 -7.78 3.36 3.02
N MET A 120 -7.76 2.54 4.07
CA MET A 120 -8.76 1.50 4.29
C MET A 120 -9.68 1.99 5.39
N GLN A 121 -10.92 2.28 5.05
CA GLN A 121 -11.91 2.86 5.96
C GLN A 121 -12.94 1.81 6.33
N PRO A 122 -13.40 1.73 7.60
CA PRO A 122 -14.53 0.89 7.95
C PRO A 122 -15.74 1.26 7.08
N LEU A 123 -16.34 0.26 6.44
CA LEU A 123 -17.57 0.46 5.69
C LEU A 123 -18.71 0.71 6.70
N PRO A 124 -19.50 1.80 6.56
CA PRO A 124 -20.67 2.01 7.41
C PRO A 124 -21.62 0.82 7.29
N LYS A 125 -21.95 0.21 8.42
CA LYS A 125 -22.79 -0.98 8.47
C LYS A 125 -24.24 -0.63 8.14
N VAL A 126 -24.85 -1.38 7.22
CA VAL A 126 -26.30 -1.44 7.02
C VAL A 126 -26.83 -2.78 7.57
N ASP A 127 -28.08 -2.81 7.99
CA ASP A 127 -28.71 -4.05 8.47
C ASP A 127 -28.72 -5.10 7.36
N GLY A 128 -28.07 -6.24 7.60
CA GLY A 128 -27.89 -7.32 6.62
C GLY A 128 -26.46 -7.46 6.10
N ASP A 129 -25.60 -6.45 6.29
CA ASP A 129 -24.21 -6.51 5.81
C ASP A 129 -23.33 -7.43 6.67
N PRO A 130 -22.31 -8.07 6.06
CA PRO A 130 -21.24 -8.73 6.78
C PRO A 130 -20.53 -7.76 7.75
N ASP A 131 -20.24 -8.25 8.95
CA ASP A 131 -19.51 -7.47 9.94
C ASP A 131 -18.04 -7.26 9.55
N GLY A 132 -17.52 -6.06 9.85
CA GLY A 132 -16.08 -5.79 9.77
C GLY A 132 -15.54 -5.56 8.36
N LEU A 133 -16.39 -5.12 7.43
CA LEU A 133 -15.96 -4.69 6.09
C LEU A 133 -15.20 -3.36 6.14
N PHE A 134 -14.20 -3.27 5.29
CA PHE A 134 -13.46 -2.06 4.99
C PHE A 134 -13.54 -1.79 3.50
N PHE A 135 -13.54 -0.52 3.12
CA PHE A 135 -13.45 -0.11 1.73
C PHE A 135 -12.19 0.71 1.45
N VAL A 136 -11.71 0.57 0.23
CA VAL A 136 -10.53 1.29 -0.27
C VAL A 136 -10.92 2.72 -0.62
N VAL A 137 -10.09 3.67 -0.20
CA VAL A 137 -10.08 5.04 -0.69
C VAL A 137 -8.69 5.34 -1.22
N GLU A 138 -8.58 5.44 -2.54
CA GLU A 138 -7.37 5.90 -3.20
C GLU A 138 -7.28 7.42 -3.15
N LYS A 139 -6.09 7.96 -2.92
CA LYS A 139 -5.90 9.41 -2.96
C LYS A 139 -5.82 9.84 -4.43
N SER A 140 -6.90 10.35 -4.99
CA SER A 140 -6.88 11.01 -6.30
C SER A 140 -5.92 12.21 -6.27
N GLY A 141 -5.03 12.32 -7.26
CA GLY A 141 -4.23 13.54 -7.47
C GLY A 141 -2.70 13.42 -7.33
N LEU A 142 -2.11 12.26 -7.63
CA LEU A 142 -0.65 12.16 -7.84
C LEU A 142 -0.24 11.46 -9.14
N ASP A 143 -1.17 10.81 -9.84
CA ASP A 143 -0.85 10.00 -11.02
C ASP A 143 -0.96 10.76 -12.36
N ASP A 144 -1.46 12.00 -12.39
CA ASP A 144 -1.68 12.78 -13.63
C ASP A 144 -1.32 14.28 -13.51
N VAL A 145 -0.12 14.62 -13.01
CA VAL A 145 0.41 15.99 -13.19
C VAL A 145 1.89 15.93 -13.57
N GLU A 146 2.19 15.33 -14.73
CA GLU A 146 3.26 15.90 -15.55
C GLU A 146 2.70 17.16 -16.20
N LEU A 147 2.96 18.32 -15.58
CA LEU A 147 2.94 19.59 -16.32
C LEU A 147 4.06 19.50 -17.35
N MET A 148 3.77 18.89 -18.50
CA MET A 148 4.60 19.00 -19.68
C MET A 148 4.60 20.48 -20.05
N GLY A 149 5.64 21.20 -19.63
CA GLY A 149 5.85 22.56 -20.06
C GLY A 149 6.15 22.51 -21.55
N ASP A 150 5.20 22.97 -22.36
CA ASP A 150 5.48 23.34 -23.74
C ASP A 150 6.55 24.43 -23.72
N ALA A 151 7.78 24.03 -23.99
CA ALA A 151 8.87 24.93 -24.32
C ALA A 151 9.44 24.54 -25.69
N ASP A 152 8.55 24.45 -26.67
CA ASP A 152 8.93 24.74 -28.05
C ASP A 152 8.57 26.19 -28.33
N LEU A 153 9.59 27.03 -28.49
CA LEU A 153 9.75 28.01 -29.57
C LEU A 153 11.09 28.73 -29.35
N ALA A 154 12.19 27.99 -29.51
CA ALA A 154 13.50 28.57 -29.76
C ALA A 154 13.83 28.49 -31.26
N GLN A 155 13.00 29.11 -32.11
CA GLN A 155 13.43 29.63 -33.41
C GLN A 155 12.58 30.83 -33.79
N MET A 156 13.25 31.98 -33.87
CA MET A 156 13.01 33.18 -34.69
C MET A 156 13.18 34.46 -33.86
N GLN A 157 14.36 35.09 -33.96
CA GLN A 157 14.50 36.47 -34.44
C GLN A 157 15.98 36.89 -34.47
N ASN A 158 16.41 37.14 -35.72
CA ASN A 158 17.52 37.97 -36.23
C ASN A 158 18.96 37.76 -35.73
#